data_AF-A0A6L8BGE5-F1
#
_entry.id   AF-A0A6L8BGE5-F1
#
_cell.length_a   1.000
_cell.length_b   1.000
_cell.length_c   1.000
_cell.angle_alpha   90.00
_cell.angle_beta   90.00
_cell.angle_gamma   90.00
#
_symmetry.space_group_name_H-M   'P 1'
#
loop_
_entity.id
_entity.type
_entity.pdbx_description
1 polymer ?
#
loop_
_entity_poly.entity_id
_entity_poly.type
_entity_poly.pdbx_seq_one_letter_code
_entity_poly.pdbx_strand_id
1 'polypeptide(L)'
;VGPLTYSASFHYEGPQTYYSGGAGLASTASDYARFLQLMLNGGELDGVRLVGPKTVEFMTRNQIGEMNVSPGVKFGLGFGIVVDPGLTGETQSE
;
A
#
# COMPACT_ATOMS: atom_id res chain seq x y z
N VAL A 1 -4.82 -26.91 25.91
CA VAL A 1 -3.88 -26.23 24.98
C VAL A 1 -3.55 -27.26 23.90
N GLY A 2 -3.96 -27.04 22.65
CA GLY A 2 -3.69 -27.98 21.56
C GLY A 2 -2.20 -28.01 21.18
N PRO A 3 -1.76 -28.97 20.34
CA PRO A 3 -0.39 -28.99 19.87
C PRO A 3 -0.06 -27.71 19.10
N LEU A 4 1.14 -27.16 19.31
CA LEU A 4 1.66 -26.07 18.48
C LEU A 4 1.99 -26.64 17.10
N THR A 5 1.28 -26.18 16.07
CA THR A 5 1.55 -26.55 14.68
C THR A 5 2.16 -25.37 13.96
N TYR A 6 3.38 -25.54 13.44
CA TYR A 6 4.00 -24.57 12.56
C TYR A 6 3.32 -24.62 11.18
N SER A 7 2.94 -23.46 10.65
CA SER A 7 2.48 -23.32 9.27
C SER A 7 2.98 -22.01 8.69
N ALA A 8 3.79 -22.11 7.63
CA ALA A 8 4.25 -20.95 6.86
C ALA A 8 3.13 -20.34 6.00
N SER A 9 2.09 -21.11 5.70
CA SER A 9 0.98 -20.73 4.82
C SER A 9 -0.27 -20.26 5.58
N PHE A 10 -0.26 -20.26 6.92
CA PHE A 10 -1.43 -19.94 7.75
C PHE A 10 -2.16 -18.62 7.41
N HIS A 11 -1.46 -17.67 6.80
CA HIS A 11 -1.99 -16.36 6.43
C HIS A 11 -2.77 -16.35 5.10
N TYR A 12 -2.69 -17.42 4.29
CA TYR A 12 -3.47 -17.59 3.06
C TYR A 12 -4.11 -18.98 2.91
N GLU A 13 -3.74 -19.96 3.74
CA GLU A 13 -4.36 -21.29 3.81
C GLU A 13 -5.10 -21.51 5.14
N GLY A 14 -6.15 -22.33 5.12
CA GLY A 14 -6.91 -22.69 6.32
C GLY A 14 -8.06 -21.71 6.62
N PRO A 15 -8.45 -21.52 7.90
CA PRO A 15 -9.69 -20.84 8.30
C PRO A 15 -9.85 -19.37 7.88
N GLN A 16 -8.81 -18.75 7.32
CA GLN A 16 -8.81 -17.33 6.93
C GLN A 16 -9.12 -16.36 8.09
N THR A 17 -8.70 -16.72 9.31
CA THR A 17 -8.92 -15.92 10.53
C THR A 17 -7.71 -15.09 10.95
N TYR A 18 -6.70 -14.98 10.09
CA TYR A 18 -5.49 -14.21 10.34
C TYR A 18 -5.68 -12.73 9.96
N TYR A 19 -6.30 -11.96 10.86
CA TYR A 19 -6.64 -10.55 10.63
C TYR A 19 -5.47 -9.58 10.91
N SER A 20 -4.36 -9.73 10.19
CA SER A 20 -3.17 -8.87 10.33
C SER A 20 -3.06 -7.82 9.22
N GLY A 21 -3.89 -6.77 9.30
CA GLY A 21 -4.00 -5.75 8.25
C GLY A 21 -2.77 -4.89 8.01
N GLY A 22 -1.83 -4.83 8.97
CA GLY A 22 -0.58 -4.06 8.83
C GLY A 22 0.61 -4.86 8.29
N ALA A 23 0.62 -6.19 8.50
CA ALA A 23 1.68 -7.10 8.04
C ALA A 23 1.14 -8.53 8.06
N GLY A 24 0.81 -9.10 6.90
CA GLY A 24 0.23 -10.44 6.83
C GLY A 24 -0.48 -10.81 5.54
N LEU A 25 -0.75 -9.86 4.66
CA LEU A 25 -1.27 -10.14 3.33
C LEU A 25 -0.18 -10.80 2.47
N ALA A 26 -0.51 -11.93 1.83
CA ALA A 26 0.30 -12.53 0.78
C ALA A 26 -0.44 -12.48 -0.56
N SER A 27 0.31 -12.21 -1.62
CA SER A 27 -0.22 -12.07 -2.98
C SER A 27 0.91 -12.19 -4.01
N THR A 28 0.60 -12.07 -5.29
CA THR A 28 1.60 -12.06 -6.36
C THR A 28 2.02 -10.64 -6.74
N ALA A 29 3.16 -10.51 -7.44
CA ALA A 29 3.59 -9.23 -7.99
C ALA A 29 2.53 -8.64 -8.96
N SER A 30 1.89 -9.49 -9.76
CA SER A 30 0.85 -9.09 -10.71
C SER A 30 -0.40 -8.56 -10.01
N ASP A 31 -0.82 -9.18 -8.91
CA ASP A 31 -1.96 -8.70 -8.12
C ASP A 31 -1.66 -7.34 -7.48
N TYR A 32 -0.44 -7.16 -6.97
CA TYR A 32 -0.01 -5.88 -6.40
C TYR A 32 0.08 -4.79 -7.48
N ALA A 33 0.56 -5.11 -8.68
CA ALA A 33 0.57 -4.19 -9.81
C ALA A 33 -0.85 -3.75 -10.21
N ARG A 34 -1.83 -4.67 -10.17
CA ARG A 34 -3.25 -4.34 -10.41
C ARG A 34 -3.80 -3.39 -9.34
N PHE A 35 -3.46 -3.60 -8.06
CA PHE A 35 -3.81 -2.67 -6.99
C PHE A 35 -3.19 -1.27 -7.22
N LEU A 36 -1.91 -1.20 -7.60
CA LEU A 36 -1.26 0.08 -7.90
C LEU A 36 -1.90 0.76 -9.12
N GLN A 37 -2.25 -0.01 -10.16
CA GLN A 37 -2.95 0.50 -11.34
C GLN A 37 -4.35 1.03 -11.01
N LEU A 38 -5.10 0.35 -10.13
CA LEU A 38 -6.38 0.84 -9.61
C LEU A 38 -6.21 2.22 -8.97
N MET A 39 -5.20 2.39 -8.12
CA MET A 39 -4.91 3.67 -7.46
C MET A 39 -4.47 4.74 -8.47
N LEU A 40 -3.61 4.40 -9.43
CA LEU A 40 -3.16 5.29 -10.51
C LEU A 40 -4.34 5.79 -11.37
N ASN A 41 -5.32 4.94 -11.62
CA ASN A 41 -6.54 5.25 -12.36
C ASN A 41 -7.60 6.00 -11.52
N GLY A 42 -7.26 6.46 -10.32
CA GLY A 42 -8.21 7.16 -9.45
C GLY A 42 -9.30 6.24 -8.88
N GLY A 43 -8.96 4.99 -8.60
CA GLY A 43 -9.83 4.02 -7.90
C GLY A 43 -10.68 3.14 -8.81
N GLU A 44 -10.36 3.07 -10.10
CA GLU A 44 -11.07 2.24 -11.09
C GLU A 44 -10.11 1.33 -11.88
N LEU A 45 -10.48 0.07 -12.04
CA LEU A 45 -9.71 -0.91 -12.81
C LEU A 45 -10.67 -1.78 -13.60
N ASP A 46 -10.36 -2.03 -14.88
CA ASP A 46 -11.17 -2.89 -15.76
C ASP A 46 -12.67 -2.51 -15.80
N GLY A 47 -12.98 -1.20 -15.72
CA GLY A 47 -14.35 -0.66 -15.72
C GLY A 47 -15.10 -0.78 -14.38
N VAL A 48 -14.44 -1.26 -13.32
CA VAL A 48 -15.01 -1.39 -11.98
C VAL A 48 -14.39 -0.37 -11.04
N ARG A 49 -15.24 0.46 -10.42
CA ARG A 49 -14.84 1.45 -9.42
C ARG A 49 -14.91 0.87 -8.01
N LEU A 50 -13.76 0.78 -7.35
CA LEU A 50 -13.65 0.34 -5.95
C LEU A 50 -13.48 1.51 -4.98
N VAL A 51 -12.85 2.60 -5.43
CA VAL A 51 -12.62 3.80 -4.62
C VAL A 51 -13.01 5.04 -5.44
N GLY A 52 -13.66 6.02 -4.80
CA GLY A 52 -13.98 7.30 -5.44
C GLY A 52 -12.69 8.07 -5.78
N PRO A 53 -12.65 8.81 -6.91
CA PRO A 53 -11.42 9.49 -7.34
C PRO A 53 -11.00 10.58 -6.32
N LYS A 54 -11.97 11.26 -5.70
CA LYS A 54 -11.72 12.21 -4.61
C LYS A 54 -11.20 11.55 -3.33
N THR A 55 -11.58 10.30 -3.07
CA THR A 55 -11.03 9.54 -1.94
C THR A 55 -9.59 9.14 -2.21
N VAL A 56 -9.26 8.71 -3.43
CA VAL A 56 -7.86 8.44 -3.81
C VAL A 56 -6.99 9.69 -3.65
N GLU A 57 -7.43 10.82 -4.20
CA GLU A 57 -6.75 12.12 -4.04
C GLU A 57 -6.57 12.50 -2.56
N PHE A 58 -7.60 12.25 -1.74
CA PHE A 58 -7.51 12.50 -0.30
C PHE A 58 -6.54 11.55 0.42
N MET A 59 -6.46 10.29 0.02
CA MET A 59 -5.52 9.32 0.61
C MET A 59 -4.07 9.67 0.26
N THR A 60 -3.81 10.19 -0.95
CA THR A 60 -2.45 10.42 -1.47
C THR A 60 -1.98 11.87 -1.35
N ARG A 61 -2.64 12.71 -0.56
CA ARG A 61 -2.16 14.05 -0.19
C ARG A 61 -1.37 14.03 1.12
N ASN A 62 -0.53 15.04 1.35
CA ASN A 62 0.19 15.21 2.61
C ASN A 62 -0.81 15.35 3.78
N GLN A 63 -0.75 14.43 4.74
CA GLN A 63 -1.60 14.44 5.95
C GLN A 63 -0.81 14.79 7.22
N ILE A 64 0.50 15.01 7.11
CA ILE A 64 1.39 15.24 8.26
C ILE A 64 1.94 16.69 8.31
N GLY A 65 1.52 17.55 7.38
CA GLY A 65 1.94 18.95 7.33
C GLY A 65 3.43 19.11 7.10
N GLU A 66 4.08 19.94 7.91
CA GLU A 66 5.51 20.26 7.76
C GLU A 66 6.45 19.12 8.18
N MET A 67 5.94 18.09 8.86
CA MET A 67 6.73 16.92 9.25
C MET A 67 7.17 16.10 8.04
N ASN A 68 8.28 15.36 8.18
CA ASN A 68 8.82 14.46 7.16
C ASN A 68 8.99 13.06 7.76
N VAL A 69 8.67 12.02 6.99
CA VAL A 69 8.98 10.62 7.35
C VAL A 69 10.44 10.28 7.02
N SER A 70 10.96 10.84 5.94
CA SER A 70 12.37 10.87 5.56
C SER A 70 12.64 12.13 4.71
N PRO A 71 13.90 12.52 4.46
CA PRO A 71 14.20 13.67 3.59
C PRO A 71 13.48 13.57 2.24
N GLY A 72 12.74 14.63 1.86
CA GLY A 72 11.96 14.67 0.62
C GLY A 72 10.66 13.86 0.59
N VAL A 73 10.27 13.21 1.71
CA VAL A 73 9.10 12.31 1.77
C VAL A 73 8.12 12.73 2.86
N LYS A 74 6.86 12.89 2.45
CA LYS A 74 5.68 13.09 3.30
C LYS A 74 4.89 11.79 3.43
N PHE A 75 3.82 11.80 4.23
CA PHE A 75 2.94 10.65 4.39
C PHE A 75 1.46 11.04 4.21
N GLY A 76 0.75 10.24 3.44
CA GLY A 76 -0.71 10.29 3.28
C GLY A 76 -1.42 9.27 4.16
N LEU A 77 -2.62 8.86 3.76
CA LEU A 77 -3.34 7.77 4.41
C LEU A 77 -2.92 6.43 3.80
N GLY A 78 -1.81 5.88 4.30
CA GLY A 78 -1.27 4.58 3.87
C GLY A 78 -0.24 4.62 2.75
N PHE A 79 0.19 5.81 2.32
CA PHE A 79 1.16 6.00 1.23
C PHE A 79 2.27 6.96 1.62
N GLY A 80 3.52 6.60 1.30
CA GLY A 80 4.62 7.55 1.25
C GLY A 80 4.48 8.45 0.02
N ILE A 81 4.74 9.74 0.18
CA ILE A 81 4.57 10.74 -0.88
C ILE A 81 5.92 11.42 -1.08
N VAL A 82 6.58 11.14 -2.20
CA VAL A 82 7.80 11.86 -2.58
C VAL A 82 7.41 13.26 -3.04
N VAL A 83 7.86 14.27 -2.31
CA VAL A 83 7.63 15.69 -2.63
C VAL A 83 8.89 16.37 -3.18
N ASP A 84 10.06 15.83 -2.87
CA ASP A 84 11.34 16.26 -3.42
C ASP A 84 12.23 15.04 -3.70
N PRO A 85 12.26 14.54 -4.95
CA PRO A 85 13.10 13.42 -5.36
C PRO A 85 14.60 13.67 -5.19
N GLY A 86 15.05 14.93 -5.25
CA GLY A 86 16.48 15.25 -5.08
C GLY A 86 16.99 14.98 -3.66
N LEU A 87 16.08 14.97 -2.68
CA LEU A 87 16.38 14.74 -1.28
C LEU A 87 16.23 13.28 -0.85
N THR A 88 15.60 12.41 -1.66
CA THR A 88 15.39 11.00 -1.28
C THR A 88 16.67 10.16 -1.38
N GLY A 89 17.68 10.65 -2.10
CA GLY A 89 18.92 9.91 -2.36
C GLY A 89 18.75 8.73 -3.33
N GLU A 90 17.57 8.62 -3.97
CA GLU A 90 17.33 7.66 -5.04
C GLU A 90 17.86 8.23 -6.36
N THR A 91 18.81 7.54 -6.99
CA THR A 91 19.30 7.90 -8.33
C THR A 91 18.16 7.69 -9.32
N GLN A 92 17.66 8.76 -9.93
CA GLN A 92 16.68 8.63 -11.02
C GLN A 92 17.36 7.96 -12.22
N SER A 93 16.86 6.80 -12.64
CA SER A 93 17.09 6.31 -14.01
C SER A 93 16.01 6.89 -14.91
N GLU A 94 16.44 7.56 -15.98
CA GLU A 94 15.60 8.14 -17.04
C GLU A 94 14.75 7.09 -17.79
#